data_AF-A0A2V5MTX4-F1
#
_entry.id   AF-A0A2V5MTX4-F1
#
_cell.length_a   1.000
_cell.length_b   1.000
_cell.length_c   1.000
_cell.angle_alpha   90.00
_cell.angle_beta   90.00
_cell.angle_gamma   90.00
#
_symmetry.space_group_name_H-M   'P 1'
#
loop_
_entity.id
_entity.type
_entity.pdbx_description
1 polymer ?
#
loop_
_entity_poly.entity_id
_entity_poly.type
_entity_poly.pdbx_seq_one_letter_code
_entity_poly.pdbx_strand_id
1 'polypeptide(L)'
;MMRLICCVLWAIASFVPTHLIVAGSYPAATNLSQTFDLSDGITQLGDGSLIGSEQPAGTNPPVAGVFGTALRLAERTTTNAIGSFKLPDLDAGNVIKSFDLRFTVAMGSLAEGSSGEGWSVNFGRIPEDNGTGEGGFAPLPGGLTIAFDTLDNGNDPPSIEVFIGGVSITNFPRTFLIDGASRLVVVHWDAAGLDLSYEGKVVCTDLPTPGFVPGVGHIFGFTARTTSATMDVFLDNVKVSTQALPVIETGGPIISEFVANNTDFEDEFAEKPGWIELLNGSAASVDLTGWYLTDSKGNPTKWKIPGLTISPHEFFARGFYAGQKRRLPRAGAA
;
A
#
# COMPACT_ATOMS: atom_id res chain seq x y z
N MET A 1 3.98 61.66 9.51
CA MET A 1 2.52 61.88 9.40
C MET A 1 2.09 61.32 8.05
N MET A 2 1.56 60.11 8.01
CA MET A 2 1.06 59.49 6.77
C MET A 2 -0.29 58.88 7.09
N ARG A 3 -1.35 59.45 6.50
CA ARG A 3 -2.75 59.08 6.73
C ARG A 3 -3.11 57.90 5.84
N LEU A 4 -3.59 56.80 6.43
CA LEU A 4 -4.35 55.78 5.69
C LEU A 4 -5.78 56.31 5.48
N ILE A 5 -6.21 56.36 4.23
CA ILE A 5 -7.61 56.57 3.84
C ILE A 5 -8.25 55.18 3.70
N CYS A 6 -9.29 54.95 4.48
CA CYS A 6 -10.15 53.78 4.42
C CYS A 6 -11.19 54.00 3.31
N CYS A 7 -11.22 53.13 2.31
CA CYS A 7 -12.32 53.03 1.35
C CYS A 7 -12.92 51.63 1.46
N VAL A 8 -14.11 51.55 2.04
CA VAL A 8 -14.98 50.38 2.01
C VAL A 8 -15.74 50.42 0.68
N LEU A 9 -15.55 49.43 -0.18
CA LEU A 9 -16.47 49.15 -1.28
C LEU A 9 -17.09 47.76 -1.05
N TRP A 10 -18.42 47.75 -0.94
CA TRP A 10 -19.23 46.55 -1.05
C TRP A 10 -19.43 46.25 -2.55
N ALA A 11 -19.01 45.06 -2.99
CA ALA A 11 -19.42 44.51 -4.27
C ALA A 11 -19.92 43.08 -4.03
N ILE A 12 -21.22 42.89 -4.24
CA ILE A 12 -21.86 41.58 -4.31
C ILE A 12 -21.58 41.06 -5.72
N ALA A 13 -20.79 40.00 -5.83
CA ALA A 13 -20.57 39.29 -7.09
C ALA A 13 -21.04 37.84 -6.94
N SER A 14 -22.07 37.50 -7.73
CA SER A 14 -22.57 36.16 -7.92
C SER A 14 -21.50 35.35 -8.67
N PHE A 15 -21.01 34.27 -8.07
CA PHE A 15 -20.11 33.34 -8.76
C PHE A 15 -20.91 32.27 -9.49
N VAL A 16 -20.80 32.26 -10.83
CA VAL A 16 -21.04 31.09 -11.66
C VAL A 16 -19.67 30.45 -11.92
N PRO A 17 -19.41 29.21 -11.49
CA PRO A 17 -18.14 28.57 -11.81
C PRO A 17 -18.25 27.93 -13.21
N THR A 18 -17.73 28.62 -14.21
CA THR A 18 -17.12 27.96 -15.37
C THR A 18 -15.62 27.98 -15.13
N HIS A 19 -15.02 26.85 -14.74
CA HIS A 19 -13.57 26.72 -14.69
C HIS A 19 -13.13 25.59 -15.62
N LEU A 20 -12.38 26.02 -16.63
CA LEU A 20 -11.51 25.22 -17.48
C LEU A 20 -10.41 24.61 -16.57
N ILE A 21 -10.12 23.32 -16.72
CA ILE A 21 -9.03 22.66 -15.99
C ILE A 21 -7.70 23.12 -16.59
N VAL A 22 -6.89 23.83 -15.81
CA VAL A 22 -5.46 24.07 -16.08
C VAL A 22 -4.68 23.38 -14.97
N ALA A 23 -3.82 22.44 -15.37
CA ALA A 23 -2.94 21.68 -14.49
C ALA A 23 -1.87 22.58 -13.85
N GLY A 24 -1.70 22.48 -12.54
CA GLY A 24 -0.64 23.17 -11.79
C GLY A 24 -0.36 22.51 -10.43
N SER A 25 0.83 21.92 -10.32
CA SER A 25 1.68 21.68 -9.13
C SER A 25 1.06 21.06 -7.86
N TYR A 26 1.44 19.80 -7.57
CA TYR A 26 1.07 19.00 -6.38
C TYR A 26 2.09 19.24 -5.24
N PRO A 27 1.65 19.43 -3.97
CA PRO A 27 1.23 18.31 -3.11
C PRO A 27 0.01 18.58 -2.21
N ALA A 28 -0.96 17.66 -2.28
CA ALA A 28 -1.91 17.23 -1.23
C ALA A 28 -2.77 16.13 -1.88
N ALA A 29 -2.77 14.92 -1.30
CA ALA A 29 -3.39 13.69 -1.79
C ALA A 29 -3.15 13.36 -3.27
N THR A 30 -2.28 12.38 -3.54
CA THR A 30 -2.03 11.95 -4.91
C THR A 30 -3.25 11.19 -5.40
N ASN A 31 -3.83 11.66 -6.52
CA ASN A 31 -5.08 11.15 -7.06
C ASN A 31 -4.78 10.45 -8.40
N LEU A 32 -5.05 9.15 -8.47
CA LEU A 32 -5.02 8.39 -9.72
C LEU A 32 -6.45 8.02 -10.12
N SER A 33 -6.77 8.10 -11.40
CA SER A 33 -8.02 7.59 -11.97
C SER A 33 -7.74 6.88 -13.28
N GLN A 34 -8.27 5.67 -13.44
CA GLN A 34 -8.14 4.86 -14.64
C GLN A 34 -9.50 4.23 -15.00
N THR A 35 -9.94 4.43 -16.24
CA THR A 35 -11.21 3.93 -16.80
C THR A 35 -11.00 3.06 -18.04
N PHE A 36 -9.74 2.73 -18.35
CA PHE A 36 -9.32 1.80 -19.41
C PHE A 36 -10.00 2.02 -20.77
N ASP A 37 -10.28 3.27 -21.14
CA ASP A 37 -10.88 3.65 -22.43
C ASP A 37 -9.83 3.56 -23.55
N LEU A 38 -9.39 2.34 -23.82
CA LEU A 38 -8.33 1.97 -24.75
C LEU A 38 -8.78 0.75 -25.56
N SER A 39 -8.09 0.51 -26.69
CA SER A 39 -8.38 -0.64 -27.54
C SER A 39 -8.03 -1.97 -26.86
N ASP A 40 -8.68 -3.03 -27.32
CA ASP A 40 -8.45 -4.39 -26.82
C ASP A 40 -6.98 -4.83 -26.99
N GLY A 41 -6.45 -5.53 -26.00
CA GLY A 41 -5.09 -6.06 -25.96
C GLY A 41 -4.01 -5.07 -25.51
N ILE A 42 -4.36 -3.83 -25.15
CA ILE A 42 -3.39 -2.87 -24.62
C ILE A 42 -2.93 -3.29 -23.22
N THR A 43 -1.62 -3.35 -23.02
CA THR A 43 -0.95 -3.65 -21.74
C THR A 43 -0.05 -2.52 -21.25
N GLN A 44 0.07 -1.44 -22.03
CA GLN A 44 0.90 -0.28 -21.72
C GLN A 44 0.00 0.96 -21.72
N LEU A 45 -0.41 1.40 -20.53
CA LEU A 45 -1.36 2.50 -20.39
C LEU A 45 -0.69 3.89 -20.53
N GLY A 46 0.64 3.95 -20.43
CA GLY A 46 1.41 5.20 -20.55
C GLY A 46 1.40 6.09 -19.30
N ASP A 47 0.85 5.60 -18.19
CA ASP A 47 0.72 6.31 -16.90
C ASP A 47 1.69 5.78 -15.83
N GLY A 48 2.65 4.92 -16.23
CA GLY A 48 3.61 4.28 -15.32
C GLY A 48 3.08 3.03 -14.62
N SER A 49 1.80 2.68 -14.82
CA SER A 49 1.28 1.38 -14.39
C SER A 49 1.86 0.23 -15.21
N LEU A 50 1.86 -0.96 -14.61
CA LEU A 50 2.36 -2.19 -15.22
C LEU A 50 1.24 -3.21 -15.28
N ILE A 51 0.97 -3.75 -16.48
CA ILE A 51 0.09 -4.90 -16.68
C ILE A 51 0.96 -6.09 -17.07
N GLY A 52 0.83 -7.20 -16.34
CA GLY A 52 1.64 -8.40 -16.55
C GLY A 52 0.80 -9.65 -16.71
N SER A 53 1.32 -10.64 -17.42
CA SER A 53 0.70 -11.96 -17.58
C SER A 53 1.73 -13.08 -17.55
N GLU A 54 1.47 -14.10 -16.75
CA GLU A 54 2.04 -15.44 -16.86
C GLU A 54 0.95 -16.36 -17.41
N GLN A 55 1.22 -17.07 -18.51
CA GLN A 55 0.17 -17.79 -19.25
C GLN A 55 0.76 -18.91 -20.12
N PRO A 56 -0.06 -19.86 -20.61
CA PRO A 56 0.39 -20.88 -21.54
C PRO A 56 1.04 -20.30 -22.81
N ALA A 57 2.02 -21.04 -23.35
CA ALA A 57 2.69 -20.64 -24.59
C ALA A 57 1.70 -20.59 -25.77
N GLY A 58 1.73 -19.50 -26.53
CA GLY A 58 0.85 -19.29 -27.68
C GLY A 58 -0.46 -18.55 -27.37
N THR A 59 -0.74 -18.25 -26.10
CA THR A 59 -1.87 -17.38 -25.72
C THR A 59 -1.66 -15.96 -26.28
N ASN A 60 -2.55 -15.53 -27.17
CA ASN A 60 -2.55 -14.21 -27.79
C ASN A 60 -4.01 -13.81 -28.11
N PRO A 61 -4.51 -12.65 -27.65
CA PRO A 61 -3.83 -11.62 -26.85
C PRO A 61 -3.45 -12.12 -25.43
N PRO A 62 -2.61 -11.38 -24.68
CA PRO A 62 -2.33 -11.69 -23.28
C PRO A 62 -3.62 -11.78 -22.43
N VAL A 63 -3.57 -12.59 -21.37
CA VAL A 63 -4.69 -12.74 -20.43
C VAL A 63 -5.00 -11.42 -19.76
N ALA A 64 -3.98 -10.75 -19.22
CA ALA A 64 -4.13 -9.42 -18.65
C ALA A 64 -3.95 -8.33 -19.71
N GLY A 65 -4.88 -7.39 -19.74
CA GLY A 65 -4.91 -6.30 -20.71
C GLY A 65 -6.25 -5.60 -20.73
N VAL A 66 -6.35 -4.50 -21.46
CA VAL A 66 -7.64 -3.83 -21.69
C VAL A 66 -8.46 -4.66 -22.67
N PHE A 67 -9.72 -4.95 -22.33
CA PHE A 67 -10.70 -5.56 -23.23
C PHE A 67 -12.08 -4.99 -22.93
N GLY A 68 -12.79 -4.51 -23.96
CA GLY A 68 -14.12 -3.95 -23.80
C GLY A 68 -14.17 -2.80 -22.79
N THR A 69 -13.18 -1.91 -22.85
CA THR A 69 -13.00 -0.75 -21.95
C THR A 69 -12.85 -1.08 -20.46
N ALA A 70 -12.40 -2.28 -20.12
CA ALA A 70 -12.07 -2.67 -18.76
C ALA A 70 -10.76 -3.45 -18.75
N LEU A 71 -10.06 -3.44 -17.62
CA LEU A 71 -8.84 -4.23 -17.44
C LEU A 71 -9.20 -5.65 -17.05
N ARG A 72 -8.89 -6.63 -17.90
CA ARG A 72 -8.96 -8.05 -17.55
C ARG A 72 -7.70 -8.46 -16.80
N LEU A 73 -7.86 -9.26 -15.74
CA LEU A 73 -6.76 -9.90 -15.00
C LEU A 73 -6.78 -11.44 -15.13
N ALA A 74 -7.96 -12.03 -15.27
CA ALA A 74 -8.15 -13.46 -15.51
C ALA A 74 -9.14 -13.66 -16.65
N GLU A 75 -9.02 -14.76 -17.40
CA GLU A 75 -9.84 -15.07 -18.57
C GLU A 75 -10.56 -16.41 -18.40
N ARG A 76 -11.89 -16.40 -18.59
CA ARG A 76 -12.78 -17.56 -18.43
C ARG A 76 -12.54 -18.73 -19.39
N THR A 77 -11.64 -18.59 -20.35
CA THR A 77 -11.31 -19.61 -21.37
C THR A 77 -9.87 -20.10 -21.30
N THR A 78 -9.04 -19.51 -20.44
CA THR A 78 -7.61 -19.80 -20.37
C THR A 78 -7.28 -20.34 -18.98
N THR A 79 -6.75 -21.56 -18.94
CA THR A 79 -6.28 -22.22 -17.73
C THR A 79 -4.82 -21.89 -17.44
N ASN A 80 -4.39 -22.06 -16.19
CA ASN A 80 -3.01 -21.86 -15.74
C ASN A 80 -2.43 -20.49 -16.13
N ALA A 81 -3.19 -19.43 -15.86
CA ALA A 81 -2.74 -18.07 -16.09
C ALA A 81 -2.81 -17.22 -14.82
N ILE A 82 -1.92 -16.25 -14.73
CA ILE A 82 -1.89 -15.23 -13.69
C ILE A 82 -1.79 -13.88 -14.39
N GLY A 83 -2.70 -12.97 -14.09
CA GLY A 83 -2.62 -11.59 -14.54
C GLY A 83 -2.40 -10.65 -13.38
N SER A 84 -1.62 -9.60 -13.60
CA SER A 84 -1.36 -8.57 -12.59
C SER A 84 -1.53 -7.17 -13.15
N PHE A 85 -1.86 -6.24 -12.25
CA PHE A 85 -1.86 -4.81 -12.52
C PHE A 85 -1.28 -4.07 -11.33
N LYS A 86 -0.27 -3.23 -11.57
CA LYS A 86 0.46 -2.52 -10.53
C LYS A 86 0.41 -1.04 -10.84
N LEU A 87 -0.02 -0.26 -9.86
CA LEU A 87 -0.03 1.20 -9.99
C LEU A 87 1.39 1.75 -9.84
N PRO A 88 1.70 2.91 -10.44
CA PRO A 88 2.94 3.60 -10.16
C PRO A 88 3.01 4.02 -8.68
N ASP A 89 4.21 4.35 -8.22
CA ASP A 89 4.39 5.02 -6.92
C ASP A 89 3.73 6.40 -6.97
N LEU A 90 2.63 6.54 -6.24
CA LEU A 90 1.85 7.77 -6.20
C LEU A 90 2.47 8.81 -5.28
N ASP A 91 3.24 8.39 -4.28
CA ASP A 91 3.76 9.24 -3.21
C ASP A 91 5.28 9.19 -3.16
N ALA A 92 5.93 9.30 -4.33
CA ALA A 92 7.38 9.16 -4.47
C ALA A 92 8.17 9.92 -3.38
N GLY A 93 8.95 9.16 -2.61
CA GLY A 93 9.77 9.67 -1.50
C GLY A 93 9.03 9.88 -0.18
N ASN A 94 7.71 9.69 -0.13
CA ASN A 94 6.90 9.87 1.07
C ASN A 94 6.36 8.53 1.58
N VAL A 95 6.12 8.46 2.89
CA VAL A 95 5.27 7.44 3.51
C VAL A 95 3.85 7.99 3.54
N ILE A 96 2.83 7.13 3.41
CA ILE A 96 1.42 7.52 3.55
C ILE A 96 0.89 7.19 4.94
N LYS A 97 -0.06 7.97 5.44
CA LYS A 97 -0.79 7.72 6.69
C LYS A 97 -2.21 7.23 6.47
N SER A 98 -2.73 7.36 5.26
CA SER A 98 -4.03 6.81 4.86
C SER A 98 -4.14 6.69 3.35
N PHE A 99 -5.09 5.89 2.90
CA PHE A 99 -5.52 5.84 1.51
C PHE A 99 -7.00 5.50 1.36
N ASP A 100 -7.55 5.92 0.24
CA ASP A 100 -8.85 5.54 -0.30
C ASP A 100 -8.65 4.92 -1.68
N LEU A 101 -9.06 3.67 -1.84
CA LEU A 101 -9.12 2.98 -3.12
C LEU A 101 -10.58 2.62 -3.45
N ARG A 102 -10.98 2.94 -4.67
CA ARG A 102 -12.30 2.60 -5.20
C ARG A 102 -12.17 2.04 -6.61
N PHE A 103 -12.87 0.95 -6.90
CA PHE A 103 -12.94 0.39 -8.25
C PHE A 103 -14.20 -0.47 -8.39
N THR A 104 -14.52 -0.87 -9.61
CA THR A 104 -15.52 -1.90 -9.90
C THR A 104 -14.85 -3.18 -10.33
N VAL A 105 -15.37 -4.31 -9.86
CA VAL A 105 -14.98 -5.65 -10.32
C VAL A 105 -16.17 -6.33 -10.99
N ALA A 106 -15.96 -6.94 -12.14
CA ALA A 106 -16.94 -7.81 -12.79
C ALA A 106 -16.34 -9.21 -12.96
N MET A 107 -17.08 -10.22 -12.51
CA MET A 107 -16.66 -11.62 -12.57
C MET A 107 -17.65 -12.41 -13.40
N GLY A 108 -17.16 -13.18 -14.38
CA GLY A 108 -18.02 -13.95 -15.28
C GLY A 108 -17.41 -15.28 -15.65
N SER A 109 -18.24 -16.28 -15.92
CA SER A 109 -17.80 -17.62 -16.32
C SER A 109 -18.50 -18.09 -17.59
N LEU A 110 -18.03 -19.20 -18.16
CA LEU A 110 -18.67 -19.82 -19.34
C LEU A 110 -19.94 -20.59 -18.95
N ALA A 111 -19.86 -21.37 -17.87
CA ALA A 111 -20.98 -22.04 -17.27
C ALA A 111 -21.45 -21.24 -16.07
N GLU A 112 -22.70 -20.78 -16.10
CA GLU A 112 -23.30 -19.91 -15.08
C GLU A 112 -23.01 -20.43 -13.67
N GLY A 113 -22.50 -19.56 -12.80
CA GLY A 113 -22.18 -19.89 -11.41
C GLY A 113 -20.89 -20.67 -11.19
N SER A 114 -20.17 -21.07 -12.24
CA SER A 114 -18.80 -21.61 -12.07
C SER A 114 -17.88 -20.50 -11.57
N SER A 115 -17.08 -20.79 -10.55
CA SER A 115 -16.13 -19.86 -9.94
C SER A 115 -14.69 -20.39 -10.02
N GLY A 116 -13.75 -19.53 -9.61
CA GLY A 116 -12.38 -19.91 -9.34
C GLY A 116 -11.37 -19.20 -10.26
N GLU A 117 -10.19 -18.86 -9.73
CA GLU A 117 -9.76 -19.10 -8.33
C GLU A 117 -10.15 -17.93 -7.43
N GLY A 118 -9.81 -16.73 -7.85
CA GLY A 118 -10.08 -15.51 -7.12
C GLY A 118 -9.15 -14.40 -7.58
N TRP A 119 -9.10 -13.34 -6.79
CA TRP A 119 -8.26 -12.19 -7.06
C TRP A 119 -7.95 -11.46 -5.77
N SER A 120 -6.98 -10.55 -5.79
CA SER A 120 -6.61 -9.78 -4.61
C SER A 120 -6.28 -8.33 -4.94
N VAL A 121 -6.38 -7.49 -3.92
CA VAL A 121 -5.78 -6.17 -3.88
C VAL A 121 -4.74 -6.12 -2.77
N ASN A 122 -3.61 -5.50 -3.06
CA ASN A 122 -2.43 -5.53 -2.22
C ASN A 122 -1.87 -4.11 -2.10
N PHE A 123 -1.33 -3.76 -0.94
CA PHE A 123 -0.56 -2.54 -0.75
C PHE A 123 0.72 -2.83 0.03
N GLY A 124 1.86 -2.47 -0.55
CA GLY A 124 3.15 -2.73 0.07
C GLY A 124 4.31 -2.64 -0.92
N ARG A 125 5.42 -3.29 -0.58
CA ARG A 125 6.55 -3.49 -1.48
C ARG A 125 6.24 -4.60 -2.49
N ILE A 126 5.44 -4.29 -3.50
CA ILE A 126 5.01 -5.25 -4.53
C ILE A 126 6.23 -5.70 -5.36
N PRO A 127 6.49 -7.01 -5.51
CA PRO A 127 7.61 -7.54 -6.30
C PRO A 127 7.38 -7.42 -7.81
N GLU A 128 8.40 -7.75 -8.60
CA GLU A 128 8.34 -7.68 -10.07
C GLU A 128 7.48 -8.78 -10.71
N ASP A 129 7.31 -9.94 -10.06
CA ASP A 129 6.49 -11.06 -10.54
C ASP A 129 4.98 -10.75 -10.57
N ASN A 130 4.15 -11.66 -11.11
CA ASN A 130 2.70 -11.42 -11.25
C ASN A 130 1.87 -11.80 -10.02
N GLY A 131 2.49 -12.20 -8.91
CA GLY A 131 1.82 -12.69 -7.72
C GLY A 131 1.21 -14.09 -7.93
N THR A 132 0.24 -14.43 -7.09
CA THR A 132 -0.35 -15.78 -7.01
C THR A 132 -1.87 -15.77 -7.09
N GLY A 133 -2.48 -14.69 -7.60
CA GLY A 133 -3.93 -14.54 -7.67
C GLY A 133 -4.55 -14.07 -6.36
N GLU A 134 -5.52 -14.81 -5.82
CA GLU A 134 -6.16 -14.48 -4.54
C GLU A 134 -5.17 -14.45 -3.36
N GLY A 135 -4.08 -15.25 -3.42
CA GLY A 135 -2.99 -15.18 -2.45
C GLY A 135 -2.12 -13.92 -2.53
N GLY A 136 -2.36 -13.04 -3.50
CA GLY A 136 -1.65 -11.77 -3.64
C GLY A 136 -0.18 -11.94 -3.99
N PHE A 137 0.68 -11.16 -3.35
CA PHE A 137 2.13 -11.21 -3.50
C PHE A 137 2.79 -11.80 -2.24
N ALA A 138 2.22 -12.89 -1.72
CA ALA A 138 2.62 -13.45 -0.44
C ALA A 138 3.98 -14.19 -0.46
N PRO A 139 4.78 -14.10 0.62
CA PRO A 139 4.59 -13.19 1.75
C PRO A 139 4.89 -11.76 1.31
N LEU A 140 4.05 -10.81 1.74
CA LEU A 140 4.24 -9.37 1.50
C LEU A 140 4.62 -8.70 2.84
N PRO A 141 5.88 -8.76 3.30
CA PRO A 141 6.27 -8.32 4.64
C PRO A 141 5.85 -6.88 4.92
N GLY A 142 5.12 -6.67 6.01
CA GLY A 142 4.60 -5.35 6.40
C GLY A 142 3.55 -4.76 5.45
N GLY A 143 3.15 -5.49 4.41
CA GLY A 143 2.11 -5.09 3.47
C GLY A 143 0.77 -5.75 3.77
N LEU A 144 -0.27 -5.20 3.14
CA LEU A 144 -1.66 -5.61 3.22
C LEU A 144 -2.02 -6.41 1.98
N THR A 145 -2.70 -7.54 2.17
CA THR A 145 -3.36 -8.31 1.11
C THR A 145 -4.83 -8.49 1.49
N ILE A 146 -5.74 -8.10 0.61
CA ILE A 146 -7.16 -8.40 0.70
C ILE A 146 -7.47 -9.40 -0.41
N ALA A 147 -7.66 -10.65 -0.03
CA ALA A 147 -7.97 -11.75 -0.93
C ALA A 147 -9.48 -11.86 -1.12
N PHE A 148 -9.92 -12.06 -2.35
CA PHE A 148 -11.28 -12.41 -2.71
C PHE A 148 -11.22 -13.84 -3.26
N ASP A 149 -11.30 -14.80 -2.35
CA ASP A 149 -11.32 -16.22 -2.69
C ASP A 149 -12.74 -16.60 -3.12
N THR A 150 -12.89 -16.92 -4.40
CA THR A 150 -14.20 -17.18 -5.00
C THR A 150 -14.49 -18.66 -5.12
N LEU A 151 -13.49 -19.51 -4.91
CA LEU A 151 -13.63 -20.94 -5.06
C LEU A 151 -14.02 -21.56 -3.73
N ASP A 152 -14.98 -22.48 -3.77
CA ASP A 152 -15.27 -23.33 -2.61
C ASP A 152 -14.39 -24.58 -2.72
N ASN A 153 -13.37 -24.68 -1.87
CA ASN A 153 -12.46 -25.82 -1.85
C ASN A 153 -13.03 -27.00 -1.02
N GLY A 154 -14.31 -26.95 -0.65
CA GLY A 154 -15.08 -27.98 0.03
C GLY A 154 -15.00 -27.91 1.56
N ASN A 155 -13.83 -27.57 2.11
CA ASN A 155 -13.63 -27.32 3.55
C ASN A 155 -13.37 -25.84 3.86
N ASP A 156 -13.21 -25.02 2.83
CA ASP A 156 -12.94 -23.59 2.93
C ASP A 156 -13.97 -22.87 2.05
N PRO A 157 -15.01 -22.25 2.66
CA PRO A 157 -16.02 -21.56 1.89
C PRO A 157 -15.42 -20.31 1.23
N PRO A 158 -15.94 -19.87 0.07
CA PRO A 158 -15.50 -18.64 -0.55
C PRO A 158 -15.59 -17.49 0.45
N SER A 159 -14.61 -16.59 0.42
CA SER A 159 -14.46 -15.58 1.44
C SER A 159 -13.73 -14.34 0.95
N ILE A 160 -13.89 -13.25 1.71
CA ILE A 160 -12.94 -12.14 1.64
C ILE A 160 -12.01 -12.27 2.84
N GLU A 161 -10.72 -12.32 2.61
CA GLU A 161 -9.73 -12.51 3.65
C GLU A 161 -8.75 -11.34 3.69
N VAL A 162 -8.28 -11.02 4.89
CA VAL A 162 -7.30 -9.95 5.11
C VAL A 162 -6.04 -10.56 5.72
N PHE A 163 -4.91 -10.29 5.08
CA PHE A 163 -3.60 -10.70 5.54
C PHE A 163 -2.68 -9.50 5.72
N ILE A 164 -1.86 -9.52 6.77
CA ILE A 164 -0.76 -8.58 6.95
C ILE A 164 0.55 -9.36 7.02
N GLY A 165 1.52 -9.03 6.18
CA GLY A 165 2.81 -9.74 6.20
C GLY A 165 2.74 -11.21 5.79
N GLY A 166 1.62 -11.65 5.20
CA GLY A 166 1.32 -13.07 4.94
C GLY A 166 0.65 -13.81 6.10
N VAL A 167 0.33 -13.13 7.20
CA VAL A 167 -0.41 -13.69 8.34
C VAL A 167 -1.89 -13.32 8.20
N SER A 168 -2.78 -14.32 8.30
CA SER A 168 -4.22 -14.10 8.27
C SER A 168 -4.65 -13.30 9.50
N ILE A 169 -5.33 -12.18 9.26
CA ILE A 169 -5.96 -11.35 10.30
C ILE A 169 -7.40 -11.82 10.51
N THR A 170 -8.14 -12.02 9.41
CA THR A 170 -9.53 -12.41 9.45
C THR A 170 -10.01 -12.95 8.10
N ASN A 171 -11.11 -13.69 8.13
CA ASN A 171 -11.81 -14.23 6.97
C ASN A 171 -13.31 -13.91 7.13
N PHE A 172 -13.92 -13.41 6.06
CA PHE A 172 -15.34 -13.08 5.95
C PHE A 172 -16.02 -13.99 4.91
N PRO A 173 -16.54 -15.17 5.33
CA PRO A 173 -17.18 -16.11 4.42
C PRO A 173 -18.39 -15.52 3.71
N ARG A 174 -18.46 -15.72 2.40
CA ARG A 174 -19.59 -15.26 1.57
C ARG A 174 -19.62 -15.92 0.21
N THR A 175 -20.81 -15.99 -0.39
CA THR A 175 -20.95 -16.38 -1.79
C THR A 175 -20.70 -15.19 -2.72
N PHE A 176 -19.99 -15.44 -3.81
CA PHE A 176 -19.79 -14.49 -4.90
C PHE A 176 -20.71 -14.80 -6.07
N LEU A 177 -21.29 -13.75 -6.65
CA LEU A 177 -22.07 -13.85 -7.87
C LEU A 177 -21.14 -13.71 -9.08
N ILE A 178 -21.12 -14.72 -9.95
CA ILE A 178 -20.28 -14.80 -11.16
C ILE A 178 -21.16 -14.65 -12.40
N ASP A 179 -21.77 -13.48 -12.55
CA ASP A 179 -22.81 -13.15 -13.54
C ASP A 179 -22.39 -12.07 -14.56
N GLY A 180 -21.14 -11.62 -14.50
CA GLY A 180 -20.60 -10.53 -15.31
C GLY A 180 -21.02 -9.13 -14.88
N ALA A 181 -21.83 -8.98 -13.82
CA ALA A 181 -22.24 -7.69 -13.32
C ALA A 181 -21.07 -6.96 -12.63
N SER A 182 -21.00 -5.65 -12.82
CA SER A 182 -20.02 -4.79 -12.14
C SER A 182 -20.42 -4.52 -10.69
N ARG A 183 -19.46 -4.70 -9.77
CA ARG A 183 -19.65 -4.58 -8.33
C ARG A 183 -18.65 -3.61 -7.75
N LEU A 184 -19.14 -2.66 -6.95
CA LEU A 184 -18.28 -1.66 -6.32
C LEU A 184 -17.47 -2.27 -5.18
N VAL A 185 -16.17 -1.98 -5.17
CA VAL A 185 -15.25 -2.24 -4.07
C VAL A 185 -14.71 -0.91 -3.57
N VAL A 186 -14.77 -0.70 -2.26
CA VAL A 186 -14.17 0.47 -1.60
C VAL A 186 -13.31 -0.01 -0.45
N VAL A 187 -12.06 0.42 -0.46
CA VAL A 187 -11.06 0.13 0.56
C VAL A 187 -10.61 1.47 1.11
N HIS A 188 -10.76 1.66 2.41
CA HIS A 188 -10.16 2.79 3.12
C HIS A 188 -9.26 2.24 4.21
N TRP A 189 -8.09 2.86 4.39
CA TRP A 189 -7.22 2.55 5.50
C TRP A 189 -6.66 3.82 6.09
N ASP A 190 -6.63 3.89 7.41
CA ASP A 190 -5.97 4.93 8.18
C ASP A 190 -5.46 4.38 9.54
N ALA A 191 -5.20 5.27 10.50
CA ALA A 191 -4.72 4.89 11.83
C ALA A 191 -5.75 4.14 12.69
N ALA A 192 -7.05 4.19 12.37
CA ALA A 192 -8.09 3.46 13.07
C ALA A 192 -8.18 2.00 12.58
N GLY A 193 -7.95 1.76 11.29
CA GLY A 193 -7.89 0.42 10.73
C GLY A 193 -8.30 0.35 9.27
N LEU A 194 -8.64 -0.85 8.81
CA LEU A 194 -9.15 -1.13 7.48
C LEU A 194 -10.68 -1.10 7.46
N ASP A 195 -11.23 -0.24 6.61
CA ASP A 195 -12.62 -0.27 6.20
C ASP A 195 -12.73 -0.91 4.81
N LEU A 196 -13.67 -1.85 4.66
CA LEU A 196 -13.88 -2.54 3.41
C LEU A 196 -15.36 -2.64 3.11
N SER A 197 -15.74 -2.32 1.88
CA SER A 197 -17.07 -2.62 1.35
C SER A 197 -16.97 -3.30 -0.02
N TYR A 198 -17.93 -4.20 -0.26
CA TYR A 198 -18.08 -4.94 -1.50
C TYR A 198 -19.56 -4.99 -1.85
N GLU A 199 -19.90 -4.69 -3.11
CA GLU A 199 -21.29 -4.48 -3.57
C GLU A 199 -22.04 -3.38 -2.79
N GLY A 200 -21.31 -2.38 -2.31
CA GLY A 200 -21.87 -1.32 -1.46
C GLY A 200 -22.31 -1.80 -0.06
N LYS A 201 -22.00 -3.03 0.31
CA LYS A 201 -22.23 -3.58 1.66
C LYS A 201 -20.93 -3.57 2.44
N VAL A 202 -20.98 -3.10 3.67
CA VAL A 202 -19.84 -3.13 4.60
C VAL A 202 -19.43 -4.59 4.84
N VAL A 203 -18.13 -4.85 4.73
CA VAL A 203 -17.47 -6.11 5.10
C VAL A 203 -16.85 -5.97 6.48
N CYS A 204 -16.10 -4.89 6.69
CA CYS A 204 -15.54 -4.52 7.98
C CYS A 204 -15.45 -3.01 8.14
N THR A 205 -15.36 -2.58 9.40
CA THR A 205 -15.09 -1.20 9.81
C THR A 205 -14.01 -1.21 10.88
N ASP A 206 -13.03 -0.32 10.78
CA ASP A 206 -11.89 -0.20 11.69
C ASP A 206 -11.21 -1.55 12.01
N LEU A 207 -11.08 -2.43 11.01
CA LEU A 207 -10.44 -3.72 11.24
C LEU A 207 -8.95 -3.49 11.62
N PRO A 208 -8.49 -3.97 12.78
CA PRO A 208 -7.10 -3.79 13.17
C PRO A 208 -6.14 -4.42 12.16
N THR A 209 -5.06 -3.70 11.84
CA THR A 209 -4.04 -4.13 10.88
C THR A 209 -2.65 -4.21 11.55
N PRO A 210 -2.48 -5.05 12.59
CA PRO A 210 -1.23 -5.12 13.34
C PRO A 210 -0.07 -5.53 12.43
N GLY A 211 1.06 -4.82 12.52
CA GLY A 211 2.24 -5.06 11.71
C GLY A 211 2.16 -4.50 10.28
N PHE A 212 1.06 -3.85 9.88
CA PHE A 212 0.98 -3.16 8.60
C PHE A 212 1.67 -1.81 8.71
N VAL A 213 2.70 -1.61 7.89
CA VAL A 213 3.53 -0.40 7.95
C VAL A 213 3.73 0.10 6.51
N PRO A 214 2.95 1.11 6.08
CA PRO A 214 3.25 1.82 4.85
C PRO A 214 4.69 2.33 4.85
N GLY A 215 5.38 2.17 3.72
CA GLY A 215 6.77 2.56 3.55
C GLY A 215 6.95 3.33 2.24
N VAL A 216 8.11 3.97 2.11
CA VAL A 216 8.46 4.71 0.89
C VAL A 216 8.49 3.75 -0.30
N GLY A 217 7.84 4.15 -1.40
CA GLY A 217 7.78 3.36 -2.62
C GLY A 217 6.81 2.17 -2.57
N HIS A 218 5.96 2.08 -1.53
CA HIS A 218 4.87 1.11 -1.52
C HIS A 218 3.81 1.49 -2.55
N ILE A 219 3.29 0.50 -3.26
CA ILE A 219 2.32 0.69 -4.35
C ILE A 219 1.13 -0.26 -4.17
N PHE A 220 0.06 0.03 -4.92
CA PHE A 220 -1.04 -0.92 -5.08
C PHE A 220 -0.71 -1.96 -6.15
N GLY A 221 -1.04 -3.22 -5.85
CA GLY A 221 -0.95 -4.34 -6.77
C GLY A 221 -2.23 -5.17 -6.76
N PHE A 222 -2.72 -5.50 -7.95
CA PHE A 222 -3.85 -6.40 -8.17
C PHE A 222 -3.33 -7.66 -8.86
N THR A 223 -3.85 -8.82 -8.51
CA THR A 223 -3.54 -10.07 -9.21
C THR A 223 -4.73 -11.01 -9.16
N ALA A 224 -4.93 -11.78 -10.22
CA ALA A 224 -5.94 -12.80 -10.35
C ALA A 224 -5.35 -14.00 -11.09
N ARG A 225 -5.92 -15.19 -10.86
CA ARG A 225 -5.43 -16.41 -11.51
C ARG A 225 -6.54 -17.32 -11.98
N THR A 226 -6.16 -18.21 -12.90
CA THR A 226 -6.92 -19.39 -13.29
C THR A 226 -6.05 -20.64 -13.15
N THR A 227 -6.68 -21.75 -12.78
CA THR A 227 -6.04 -23.08 -12.70
C THR A 227 -6.74 -24.00 -13.71
N SER A 228 -7.25 -25.15 -13.28
CA SER A 228 -8.33 -25.86 -13.97
C SER A 228 -9.68 -25.15 -13.83
N ALA A 229 -9.86 -24.33 -12.80
CA ALA A 229 -10.99 -23.42 -12.70
C ALA A 229 -10.67 -22.10 -13.41
N THR A 230 -11.65 -21.55 -14.12
CA THR A 230 -11.49 -20.36 -14.96
C THR A 230 -12.67 -19.42 -14.80
N MET A 231 -12.38 -18.13 -14.65
CA MET A 231 -13.36 -17.06 -14.74
C MET A 231 -12.70 -15.81 -15.29
N ASP A 232 -13.52 -14.89 -15.77
CA ASP A 232 -13.10 -13.52 -16.02
C ASP A 232 -13.03 -12.76 -14.70
N VAL A 233 -11.99 -11.96 -14.56
CA VAL A 233 -11.92 -10.91 -13.55
C VAL A 233 -11.59 -9.61 -14.27
N PHE A 234 -12.56 -8.71 -14.34
CA PHE A 234 -12.42 -7.38 -14.91
C PHE A 234 -12.41 -6.32 -13.82
N LEU A 235 -11.48 -5.39 -13.91
CA LEU A 235 -11.40 -4.17 -13.11
C LEU A 235 -11.74 -2.97 -13.98
N ASP A 236 -12.46 -2.01 -13.41
CA ASP A 236 -12.72 -0.72 -14.05
C ASP A 236 -12.90 0.39 -13.00
N ASN A 237 -12.86 1.65 -13.42
CA ASN A 237 -13.06 2.83 -12.60
C ASN A 237 -12.14 2.88 -11.37
N VAL A 238 -10.89 2.45 -11.54
CA VAL A 238 -9.88 2.46 -10.48
C VAL A 238 -9.56 3.89 -10.11
N LYS A 239 -9.79 4.24 -8.85
CA LYS A 239 -9.53 5.55 -8.27
C LYS A 239 -8.80 5.38 -6.96
N VAL A 240 -7.66 6.06 -6.83
CA VAL A 240 -6.85 6.04 -5.61
C VAL A 240 -6.61 7.47 -5.16
N SER A 241 -6.80 7.72 -3.88
CA SER A 241 -6.36 8.92 -3.18
C SER A 241 -5.52 8.49 -1.99
N THR A 242 -4.30 8.96 -1.84
CA THR A 242 -3.50 8.72 -0.63
C THR A 242 -3.38 9.98 0.20
N GLN A 243 -2.94 9.86 1.44
CA GLN A 243 -2.50 11.00 2.23
C GLN A 243 -1.10 10.74 2.73
N ALA A 244 -0.12 11.53 2.26
CA ALA A 244 1.22 11.50 2.81
C ALA A 244 1.20 11.73 4.33
N LEU A 245 1.98 10.93 5.05
CA LEU A 245 2.33 11.21 6.44
C LEU A 245 3.14 12.52 6.45
N PRO A 246 2.75 13.52 7.24
CA PRO A 246 3.50 14.77 7.32
C PRO A 246 4.95 14.49 7.67
N VAL A 247 5.86 14.90 6.80
CA VAL A 247 7.29 14.76 7.02
C VAL A 247 7.74 15.74 8.09
N ILE A 248 8.48 15.24 9.09
CA ILE A 248 9.27 16.09 9.97
C ILE A 248 10.61 16.32 9.28
N GLU A 249 10.77 17.48 8.64
CA GLU A 249 12.01 17.85 7.97
C GLU A 249 13.08 18.27 8.99
N THR A 250 14.19 17.55 9.04
CA THR A 250 15.24 17.75 10.05
C THR A 250 16.61 18.05 9.46
N GLY A 251 16.76 17.98 8.13
CA GLY A 251 18.03 18.23 7.42
C GLY A 251 19.09 17.14 7.59
N GLY A 252 18.73 16.01 8.21
CA GLY A 252 19.59 14.86 8.50
C GLY A 252 19.12 14.12 9.76
N PRO A 253 19.83 13.08 10.21
CA PRO A 253 19.43 12.31 11.38
C PRO A 253 19.40 13.17 12.65
N ILE A 254 18.28 13.14 13.37
CA ILE A 254 18.13 13.72 14.71
C ILE A 254 17.85 12.63 15.73
N ILE A 255 18.01 12.95 17.01
CA ILE A 255 17.47 12.13 18.10
C ILE A 255 15.99 12.50 18.25
N SER A 256 15.08 11.59 17.86
CA SER A 256 13.62 11.78 18.01
C SER A 256 13.14 11.41 19.41
N GLU A 257 13.79 10.44 20.04
CA GLU A 257 13.47 10.00 21.40
C GLU A 257 14.72 9.62 22.19
N PHE A 258 14.67 9.82 23.51
CA PHE A 258 15.71 9.43 24.46
C PHE A 258 15.10 8.94 25.76
N VAL A 259 15.39 7.68 26.10
CA VAL A 259 14.97 7.04 27.34
C VAL A 259 16.20 6.66 28.14
N ALA A 260 16.50 7.41 29.21
CA ALA A 260 17.63 7.15 30.09
C ALA A 260 17.34 6.05 31.13
N ASN A 261 16.07 5.90 31.52
CA ASN A 261 15.61 4.93 32.50
C ASN A 261 14.45 4.13 31.89
N ASN A 262 14.77 2.96 31.37
CA ASN A 262 13.85 2.12 30.63
C ASN A 262 13.22 1.08 31.56
N THR A 263 11.89 1.08 31.66
CA THR A 263 11.12 0.10 32.45
C THR A 263 10.36 -0.89 31.57
N ASP A 264 10.36 -0.69 30.26
CA ASP A 264 9.34 -1.26 29.37
C ASP A 264 9.95 -2.28 28.42
N PHE A 265 11.09 -1.96 27.78
CA PHE A 265 11.70 -2.80 26.76
C PHE A 265 12.89 -3.58 27.28
N GLU A 266 12.84 -4.90 27.14
CA GLU A 266 13.95 -5.80 27.44
C GLU A 266 14.77 -6.09 26.17
N ASP A 267 16.07 -6.27 26.33
CA ASP A 267 16.95 -6.78 25.29
C ASP A 267 17.00 -8.32 25.28
N GLU A 268 17.82 -8.89 24.40
CA GLU A 268 18.03 -10.34 24.24
C GLU A 268 18.63 -11.03 25.48
N PHE A 269 19.00 -10.28 26.52
CA PHE A 269 19.50 -10.76 27.80
C PHE A 269 18.54 -10.47 28.97
N ALA A 270 17.30 -10.06 28.67
CA ALA A 270 16.29 -9.62 29.64
C ALA A 270 16.71 -8.39 30.47
N GLU A 271 17.58 -7.55 29.91
CA GLU A 271 18.01 -6.30 30.53
C GLU A 271 17.27 -5.11 29.92
N LYS A 272 17.11 -4.01 30.67
CA LYS A 272 16.37 -2.81 30.23
C LYS A 272 17.29 -1.60 30.05
N PRO A 273 18.18 -1.60 29.04
CA PRO A 273 19.08 -0.47 28.83
C PRO A 273 18.31 0.78 28.40
N GLY A 274 18.86 1.95 28.72
CA GLY A 274 18.42 3.18 28.09
C GLY A 274 18.63 3.13 26.57
N TRP A 275 17.87 3.89 25.81
CA TRP A 275 17.92 3.87 24.34
C TRP A 275 17.66 5.25 23.75
N ILE A 276 18.03 5.41 22.47
CA ILE A 276 17.60 6.55 21.64
C ILE A 276 16.93 6.03 20.40
N GLU A 277 16.03 6.82 19.84
CA GLU A 277 15.58 6.68 18.47
C GLU A 277 16.19 7.79 17.62
N LEU A 278 16.66 7.40 16.45
CA LEU A 278 17.12 8.31 15.41
C LEU A 278 16.06 8.39 14.32
N LEU A 279 15.64 9.61 13.99
CA LEU A 279 14.82 9.90 12.82
C LEU A 279 15.70 10.50 11.73
N ASN A 280 15.74 9.87 10.55
CA ASN A 280 16.26 10.53 9.35
C ASN A 280 15.15 11.35 8.68
N GLY A 281 14.89 12.56 9.17
CA GLY A 281 13.90 13.47 8.59
C GLY A 281 14.38 14.17 7.32
N SER A 282 15.29 13.58 6.55
CA SER A 282 15.74 14.12 5.25
C SER A 282 15.27 13.25 4.09
N ALA A 283 15.18 13.83 2.90
CA ALA A 283 14.77 13.14 1.67
C ALA A 283 15.84 12.17 1.10
N ALA A 284 16.98 12.00 1.77
CA ALA A 284 18.08 11.15 1.31
C ALA A 284 18.42 10.08 2.37
N SER A 285 18.81 8.89 1.92
CA SER A 285 19.33 7.86 2.81
C SER A 285 20.62 8.32 3.49
N VAL A 286 20.79 8.00 4.77
CA VAL A 286 21.98 8.39 5.54
C VAL A 286 22.67 7.16 6.11
N ASP A 287 23.93 6.94 5.70
CA ASP A 287 24.81 5.91 6.25
C ASP A 287 25.44 6.40 7.56
N LEU A 288 25.15 5.69 8.65
CA LEU A 288 25.68 5.96 9.98
C LEU A 288 27.07 5.35 10.21
N THR A 289 27.72 4.81 9.17
CA THR A 289 29.08 4.28 9.26
C THR A 289 30.04 5.33 9.79
N GLY A 290 30.69 5.01 10.91
CA GLY A 290 31.63 5.93 11.56
C GLY A 290 30.98 6.97 12.47
N TRP A 291 29.67 6.90 12.70
CA TRP A 291 29.00 7.75 13.69
C TRP A 291 29.18 7.21 15.11
N TYR A 292 29.15 8.12 16.07
CA TYR A 292 29.33 7.83 17.48
C TYR A 292 28.33 8.63 18.31
N LEU A 293 28.00 8.07 19.48
CA LEU A 293 27.30 8.77 20.54
C LEU A 293 28.23 8.94 21.72
N THR A 294 28.01 10.02 22.44
CA THR A 294 28.77 10.34 23.64
C THR A 294 27.93 11.15 24.63
N ASP A 295 28.23 10.95 25.90
CA ASP A 295 27.80 11.81 27.02
C ASP A 295 28.95 12.69 27.53
N SER A 296 30.13 12.60 26.90
CA SER A 296 31.36 13.24 27.37
C SER A 296 32.05 13.98 26.24
N LYS A 297 32.21 15.29 26.43
CA LYS A 297 33.00 16.14 25.52
C LYS A 297 34.46 15.69 25.40
N GLY A 298 35.00 15.02 26.43
CA GLY A 298 36.37 14.50 26.44
C GLY A 298 36.53 13.14 25.74
N ASN A 299 35.42 12.49 25.35
CA ASN A 299 35.45 11.21 24.63
C ASN A 299 34.32 11.17 23.59
N PRO A 300 34.44 11.88 22.45
CA PRO A 300 33.39 11.95 21.45
C PRO A 300 33.09 10.61 20.75
N THR A 301 34.01 9.65 20.83
CA THR A 301 33.88 8.34 20.16
C THR A 301 33.47 7.21 21.11
N LYS A 302 32.81 7.53 22.24
CA LYS A 302 32.52 6.58 23.32
C LYS A 302 31.70 5.37 22.84
N TRP A 303 30.60 5.61 22.13
CA TRP A 303 29.73 4.54 21.64
C TRP A 303 29.57 4.60 20.12
N LYS A 304 30.31 3.75 19.40
CA LYS A 304 30.15 3.62 17.94
C LYS A 304 28.75 3.12 17.60
N ILE A 305 28.10 3.74 16.61
CA ILE A 305 26.88 3.24 15.97
C ILE A 305 27.28 2.20 14.90
N PRO A 306 26.59 1.04 14.80
CA PRO A 306 26.80 0.10 13.71
C PRO A 306 26.60 0.83 12.39
N GLY A 307 27.43 0.52 11.39
CA GLY A 307 27.19 1.02 10.04
C GLY A 307 25.84 0.48 9.55
N LEU A 308 24.88 1.38 9.42
CA LEU A 308 23.54 1.12 8.94
C LEU A 308 23.09 2.36 8.17
N THR A 309 22.40 2.13 7.06
CA THR A 309 21.73 3.18 6.32
C THR A 309 20.31 3.32 6.83
N ILE A 310 19.93 4.53 7.28
CA ILE A 310 18.52 4.87 7.54
C ILE A 310 17.95 5.47 6.25
N SER A 311 16.85 4.92 5.73
CA SER A 311 16.20 5.44 4.52
C SER A 311 15.56 6.82 4.80
N PRO A 312 15.14 7.57 3.77
CA PRO A 312 14.41 8.81 3.96
C PRO A 312 13.19 8.61 4.85
N HIS A 313 13.01 9.52 5.81
CA HIS A 313 11.86 9.58 6.72
C HIS A 313 11.63 8.32 7.58
N GLU A 314 12.65 7.47 7.75
CA GLU A 314 12.60 6.30 8.63
C GLU A 314 13.19 6.55 10.02
N PHE A 315 12.77 5.70 10.97
CA PHE A 315 13.25 5.66 12.35
C PHE A 315 14.20 4.48 12.61
N PHE A 316 15.13 4.64 13.54
CA PHE A 316 16.03 3.60 14.02
C PHE A 316 16.25 3.70 15.54
N ALA A 317 15.81 2.69 16.30
CA ALA A 317 16.02 2.61 17.73
C ALA A 317 17.31 1.85 18.10
N ARG A 318 18.03 2.35 19.12
CA ARG A 318 19.26 1.72 19.63
C ARG A 318 19.43 1.84 21.14
N GLY A 319 19.69 0.71 21.80
CA GLY A 319 20.07 0.64 23.21
C GLY A 319 21.52 1.05 23.49
N PHE A 320 21.75 1.71 24.63
CA PHE A 320 23.07 2.08 25.15
C PHE A 320 23.31 1.48 26.51
N TYR A 321 24.36 0.67 26.57
CA TYR A 321 24.96 0.24 27.83
C TYR A 321 26.16 1.10 28.18
N ALA A 322 26.26 1.48 29.45
CA ALA A 322 27.53 1.76 30.09
C ALA A 322 28.31 0.43 30.27
N GLY A 323 28.72 -0.23 29.18
CA GLY A 323 29.56 -1.43 29.30
C GLY A 323 29.69 -2.32 28.06
N GLN A 324 28.63 -2.61 27.32
CA GLN A 324 28.68 -3.55 26.18
C GLN A 324 27.71 -3.14 25.06
N LYS A 325 28.25 -3.06 23.84
CA LYS A 325 27.57 -2.71 22.59
C LYS A 325 26.59 -3.82 22.20
N ARG A 326 25.35 -3.53 21.81
CA ARG A 326 24.52 -4.50 21.06
C ARG A 326 23.23 -3.91 20.46
N ARG A 327 22.64 -4.69 19.56
CA ARG A 327 21.49 -4.38 18.68
C ARG A 327 20.21 -4.59 19.47
N LEU A 328 19.23 -3.70 19.36
CA LEU A 328 17.84 -4.05 19.68
C LEU A 328 17.19 -4.58 18.41
N PRO A 329 16.29 -5.58 18.48
CA PRO A 329 15.45 -5.93 17.35
C PRO A 329 14.73 -4.69 16.83
N ARG A 330 14.49 -4.65 15.51
CA ARG A 330 13.60 -3.66 14.91
C ARG A 330 12.32 -3.66 15.73
N ALA A 331 11.81 -2.49 16.12
CA ALA A 331 10.46 -2.35 16.66
C ALA A 331 9.46 -2.72 15.54
N GLY A 332 9.33 -4.02 15.27
CA GLY A 332 8.12 -4.59 14.73
C GLY A 332 7.20 -4.74 15.93
N ALA A 333 6.11 -3.99 15.93
CA ALA A 333 5.01 -4.21 16.85
C ALA A 333 4.60 -5.69 16.77
N ALA A 334 4.49 -6.30 17.95
CA ALA A 334 3.89 -7.62 18.14
C ALA A 334 2.46 -7.68 17.59
#